data_AF-A0A1W1E9V6-F1
#
_entry.id   AF-A0A1W1E9V6-F1
#
_cell.length_a   1.000
_cell.length_b   1.000
_cell.length_c   1.000
_cell.angle_alpha   90.00
_cell.angle_beta   90.00
_cell.angle_gamma   90.00
#
_symmetry.space_group_name_H-M   'P 1'
#
loop_
_entity.id
_entity.type
_entity.pdbx_description
1 polymer ?
#
loop_
_entity_poly.entity_id
_entity_poly.type
_entity_poly.pdbx_seq_one_letter_code
_entity_poly.pdbx_strand_id
1 'polypeptide(L)'
;MEQRQQLQLIGWLKRISAVLTVAIWLYVITIFINNPAPFKELVPYCMGSTMLIFGILTGIFKGLEYWEAQIQHKNGQHNEKETR
;
A
#
# COMPACT_ATOMS: atom_id res chain seq x y z
N MET A 1 -25.53 4.37 6.01
CA MET A 1 -24.54 5.48 5.94
C MET A 1 -23.09 5.02 5.96
N GLU A 2 -22.77 3.80 6.41
CA GLU A 2 -21.39 3.30 6.59
C GLU A 2 -20.57 3.06 5.31
N GLN A 3 -21.21 2.82 4.17
CA GLN A 3 -20.55 2.42 2.92
C GLN A 3 -19.68 3.53 2.30
N ARG A 4 -20.12 4.79 2.33
CA ARG A 4 -19.31 5.93 1.85
C ARG A 4 -18.10 6.15 2.74
N GLN A 5 -18.23 5.93 4.04
CA GLN A 5 -17.12 6.02 4.99
C GLN A 5 -16.07 4.94 4.71
N GLN A 6 -16.49 3.70 4.40
CA GLN A 6 -15.57 2.61 4.02
C GLN A 6 -14.75 2.95 2.78
N LEU A 7 -15.39 3.47 1.73
CA LEU A 7 -14.69 3.94 0.50
C LEU A 7 -13.73 5.10 0.79
N GLN A 8 -14.13 6.06 1.64
CA GLN A 8 -13.25 7.15 2.06
C GLN A 8 -12.06 6.63 2.89
N LEU A 9 -12.29 5.68 3.79
CA LEU A 9 -11.26 5.02 4.60
C LEU A 9 -10.26 4.27 3.72
N ILE A 10 -10.71 3.54 2.70
CA ILE A 10 -9.83 2.85 1.74
C ILE A 10 -8.97 3.87 0.99
N GLY A 11 -9.54 4.97 0.51
CA GLY A 11 -8.78 6.05 -0.12
C GLY A 11 -7.76 6.70 0.82
N TRP A 12 -8.12 6.88 2.09
CA TRP A 12 -7.22 7.41 3.12
C TRP A 12 -6.09 6.44 3.44
N LEU A 13 -6.40 5.15 3.53
CA LEU A 13 -5.43 4.08 3.78
C LEU A 13 -4.44 3.96 2.62
N LYS A 14 -4.89 4.18 1.37
CA LYS A 14 -4.03 4.26 0.17
C LYS A 14 -3.02 5.41 0.27
N ARG A 15 -3.42 6.57 0.78
CA ARG A 15 -2.52 7.71 1.06
C ARG A 15 -1.55 7.43 2.21
N ILE A 16 -2.03 6.90 3.34
CA ILE A 16 -1.18 6.54 4.48
C ILE A 16 -0.12 5.51 4.06
N SER A 17 -0.54 4.51 3.29
CA SER A 17 0.34 3.46 2.75
C SER A 17 1.51 4.05 1.95
N ALA A 18 1.23 5.03 1.08
CA ALA A 18 2.27 5.73 0.33
C ALA A 18 3.23 6.51 1.25
N VAL A 19 2.70 7.25 2.24
CA VAL A 19 3.51 8.02 3.20
C VAL A 19 4.39 7.10 4.06
N LEU A 20 3.83 6.00 4.57
CA LEU A 20 4.56 5.00 5.34
C LEU A 20 5.69 4.38 4.52
N THR A 21 5.44 4.07 3.24
CA THR A 21 6.47 3.53 2.35
C THR A 21 7.65 4.49 2.20
N VAL A 22 7.37 5.77 1.96
CA VAL A 22 8.44 6.79 1.84
C VAL A 22 9.19 6.95 3.17
N ALA A 23 8.49 6.94 4.30
CA ALA A 23 9.09 7.04 5.62
C ALA A 23 10.00 5.84 5.93
N ILE A 24 9.54 4.61 5.64
CA ILE A 24 10.32 3.38 5.81
C ILE A 24 11.54 3.40 4.87
N TRP A 25 11.36 3.87 3.63
CA TRP A 25 12.45 3.98 2.67
C TRP A 25 13.55 4.96 3.13
N LEU A 26 13.16 6.15 3.61
CA LEU A 26 14.10 7.12 4.18
C LEU A 26 14.79 6.56 5.42
N TYR A 27 14.07 5.88 6.30
CA TYR A 27 14.64 5.25 7.49
C TYR A 27 15.71 4.22 7.13
N VAL A 28 15.41 3.33 6.18
CA VAL A 28 16.37 2.34 5.68
C VAL A 28 17.60 3.02 5.09
N ILE A 29 17.43 4.07 4.27
CA ILE A 29 18.54 4.86 3.72
C ILE A 29 19.41 5.46 4.83
N THR A 30 18.83 6.05 5.87
CA THR A 30 19.60 6.64 6.98
C THR A 30 20.43 5.61 7.74
N ILE A 31 19.94 4.37 7.85
CA ILE A 31 20.71 3.26 8.41
C ILE A 31 21.88 2.91 7.50
N PHE A 32 21.66 2.83 6.18
CA PHE A 32 22.73 2.49 5.23
C PHE A 32 23.82 3.57 5.16
N ILE A 33 23.46 4.86 5.16
CA ILE A 33 24.43 5.97 5.08
C ILE A 33 25.37 5.99 6.29
N ASN A 34 24.89 5.59 7.47
CA ASN A 34 25.71 5.53 8.69
C ASN A 34 26.55 4.24 8.79
N ASN A 35 26.39 3.27 7.88
CA ASN A 35 27.17 2.03 7.88
C ASN A 35 28.39 2.13 6.95
N PRO A 36 29.63 1.97 7.45
CA PRO A 36 30.86 2.07 6.66
C PRO A 36 31.18 0.77 5.88
N ALA A 37 30.17 0.11 5.32
CA ALA A 37 30.36 -1.11 4.54
C ALA A 37 30.75 -0.79 3.08
N PRO A 38 31.48 -1.67 2.39
CA PRO A 38 31.96 -1.41 1.04
C PRO A 38 30.82 -1.33 0.02
N PHE A 39 30.87 -0.33 -0.87
CA PHE A 39 29.85 -0.01 -1.87
C PHE A 39 29.31 -1.21 -2.66
N LYS A 40 30.14 -2.23 -2.94
CA LYS A 40 29.75 -3.44 -3.68
C LYS A 40 28.69 -4.28 -2.96
N GLU A 41 28.68 -4.26 -1.63
CA GLU A 41 27.70 -5.00 -0.83
C GLU A 41 26.46 -4.13 -0.56
N LEU A 42 26.60 -2.82 -0.36
CA LEU A 42 25.45 -1.94 -0.13
C LEU A 42 24.50 -1.85 -1.33
N VAL A 43 25.00 -1.90 -2.57
CA VAL A 43 24.16 -1.78 -3.78
C VAL A 43 23.06 -2.85 -3.84
N PRO A 44 23.36 -4.16 -3.75
CA PRO A 44 22.31 -5.19 -3.75
C PRO A 44 21.39 -5.11 -2.52
N TYR A 45 21.86 -4.67 -1.35
CA TYR A 45 20.99 -4.45 -0.20
C TYR A 45 20.05 -3.26 -0.39
N CYS A 46 20.56 -2.16 -0.94
CA CYS A 46 19.77 -0.97 -1.25
C CYS A 46 18.71 -1.30 -2.31
N MET A 47 19.12 -1.88 -3.45
CA MET A 47 18.21 -2.31 -4.51
C MET A 47 17.21 -3.36 -4.02
N GLY A 48 17.66 -4.36 -3.28
CA GLY A 48 16.82 -5.42 -2.74
C GLY A 48 15.79 -4.88 -1.75
N SER A 49 16.19 -3.98 -0.84
CA SER A 49 15.27 -3.35 0.10
C SER A 49 14.21 -2.50 -0.62
N THR A 50 14.60 -1.72 -1.63
CA THR A 50 13.63 -0.97 -2.43
C THR A 50 12.65 -1.87 -3.16
N MET A 51 13.13 -2.94 -3.79
CA MET A 51 12.27 -3.89 -4.50
C MET A 51 11.27 -4.56 -3.55
N LEU A 52 11.72 -4.95 -2.36
CA LEU A 52 10.87 -5.59 -1.37
C LEU A 52 9.81 -4.62 -0.83
N ILE A 53 10.19 -3.38 -0.54
CA ILE A 53 9.28 -2.31 -0.11
C ILE A 53 8.23 -2.02 -1.21
N PHE A 54 8.67 -1.86 -2.46
CA PHE A 54 7.77 -1.65 -3.59
C PHE A 54 6.86 -2.86 -3.85
N GLY A 55 7.37 -4.08 -3.68
CA GLY A 55 6.60 -5.31 -3.83
C GLY A 55 5.47 -5.42 -2.80
N ILE A 56 5.79 -5.18 -1.53
CA ILE A 56 4.80 -5.14 -0.45
C ILE A 56 3.79 -4.03 -0.70
N LEU A 57 4.25 -2.83 -1.06
CA LEU A 57 3.38 -1.70 -1.36
C LEU A 57 2.39 -2.03 -2.51
N THR A 58 2.90 -2.62 -3.58
CA THR A 58 2.10 -3.02 -4.75
C THR A 58 1.07 -4.07 -4.35
N GLY A 59 1.45 -5.05 -3.54
CA GLY A 59 0.53 -6.08 -3.02
C GLY A 59 -0.58 -5.47 -2.16
N ILE A 60 -0.24 -4.54 -1.27
CA ILE A 60 -1.21 -3.82 -0.43
C ILE A 60 -2.15 -2.98 -1.31
N PHE A 61 -1.63 -2.24 -2.28
CA PHE A 61 -2.43 -1.42 -3.20
C PHE A 61 -3.42 -2.27 -3.99
N LYS A 62 -2.97 -3.38 -4.58
CA LYS A 62 -3.83 -4.31 -5.32
C LYS A 62 -4.86 -4.99 -4.43
N GLY A 63 -4.47 -5.34 -3.20
CA GLY A 63 -5.38 -5.90 -2.20
C GLY A 63 -6.49 -4.92 -1.82
N LEU A 64 -6.15 -3.64 -1.60
CA LEU A 64 -7.13 -2.58 -1.36
C LEU A 64 -8.06 -2.39 -2.56
N GLU A 65 -7.54 -2.38 -3.78
CA GLU A 65 -8.37 -2.25 -5.00
C GLU A 65 -9.33 -3.42 -5.18
N TYR A 66 -8.87 -4.65 -4.92
CA TYR A 66 -9.73 -5.82 -4.97
C TYR A 66 -10.85 -5.75 -3.91
N TRP A 67 -10.52 -5.29 -2.70
CA TRP A 67 -11.49 -5.10 -1.63
C TRP A 67 -12.52 -4.01 -1.96
N GLU A 68 -12.07 -2.91 -2.57
CA GLU A 68 -12.92 -1.82 -3.03
C GLU A 68 -13.90 -2.29 -4.11
N ALA A 69 -13.41 -3.06 -5.09
CA ALA A 69 -14.24 -3.66 -6.14
C ALA A 69 -15.29 -4.63 -5.56
N GLN A 70 -14.93 -5.42 -4.57
CA GLN A 70 -15.85 -6.30 -3.85
C GLN A 70 -16.99 -5.54 -3.15
N ILE A 71 -16.67 -4.43 -2.45
CA ILE A 71 -17.68 -3.61 -1.78
C ILE A 71 -18.64 -2.98 -2.81
N GLN A 72 -18.11 -2.47 -3.92
CA GLN A 72 -18.93 -1.90 -5.01
C GLN A 72 -19.87 -2.94 -5.62
N HIS A 73 -19.37 -4.16 -5.88
CA HIS A 73 -20.18 -5.24 -6.47
C HIS A 73 -21.30 -5.72 -5.51
N LYS A 74 -21.03 -5.74 -4.21
CA LYS A 74 -22.03 -6.08 -3.18
C LYS A 74 -23.15 -5.04 -3.09
N ASN A 75 -22.84 -3.76 -3.31
CA ASN A 75 -23.84 -2.68 -3.34
C ASN A 75 -24.76 -2.73 -4.57
N GLY A 76 -24.24 -3.11 -5.74
CA GLY A 76 -25.06 -3.26 -6.95
C GLY A 76 -26.15 -4.33 -6.79
N GLN A 77 -25.80 -5.44 -6.13
CA GLN A 77 -26.72 -6.54 -5.86
C GLN A 77 -27.75 -6.26 -4.76
N HIS A 78 -27.43 -5.40 -3.77
CA HIS A 78 -28.39 -5.00 -2.74
C HIS A 78 -29.47 -4.07 -3.30
N ASN A 79 -29.11 -3.12 -4.17
CA ASN A 79 -30.08 -2.20 -4.80
C ASN A 79 -31.09 -2.94 -5.70
N GLU A 80 -30.62 -3.93 -6.48
CA GLU A 80 -31.49 -4.71 -7.38
C GLU A 80 -32.53 -5.56 -6.62
N LYS A 81 -32.21 -5.99 -5.39
CA LYS A 81 -33.14 -6.75 -4.53
C LYS A 81 -34.15 -5.88 -3.79
N GLU A 82 -33.85 -4.60 -3.60
CA GLU A 82 -34.76 -3.65 -2.92
C GLU A 82 -35.78 -3.03 -3.90
N THR A 83 -35.51 -3.11 -5.21
CA THR A 83 -36.39 -2.60 -6.27
C THR A 83 -37.33 -3.67 -6.87
N ARG A 84 -37.34 -4.89 -6.33
CA ARG A 84 -38.16 -5.99 -6.83
C ARG A 84 -39.18 -6.48 -5.80
#